data_AF-A0A166C7I4-F1
#
_entry.id   AF-A0A166C7I4-F1
#
_cell.length_a   1.000
_cell.length_b   1.000
_cell.length_c   1.000
_cell.angle_alpha   90.00
_cell.angle_beta   90.00
_cell.angle_gamma   90.00
#
_symmetry.space_group_name_H-M   'P 1'
#
loop_
_entity.id
_entity.type
_entity.pdbx_description
1 polymer ?
#
loop_
_entity_poly.entity_id
_entity_poly.type
_entity_poly.pdbx_seq_one_letter_code
_entity_poly.pdbx_strand_id
1 'polypeptide(L)'
;MKQEQANWDDLKTQTFASALGQAVWLMTVSKEHRNQKIQIIEEVVTPAILFQQFKLYFKRKQPIAFLSWAAVSDEVKVRFESGDRQLSAQDWRSGKNIIVIECVSPFTEKSAIVNQFLSRL
;
A
#
# COMPACT_ATOMS: atom_id res chain seq x y z
N MET A 1 -32.60 6.45 -29.29
CA MET A 1 -31.95 6.18 -28.00
C MET A 1 -30.48 6.54 -28.13
N LYS A 2 -30.02 7.61 -27.48
CA LYS A 2 -28.59 7.95 -27.45
C LYS A 2 -27.93 6.99 -26.46
N GLN A 3 -26.91 6.25 -26.90
CA GLN A 3 -26.09 5.43 -26.02
C GLN A 3 -25.41 6.34 -25.01
N GLU A 4 -25.76 6.14 -23.75
CA GLU A 4 -25.11 6.75 -22.60
C GLU A 4 -23.69 6.18 -22.55
N GLN A 5 -22.71 6.96 -23.01
CA GLN A 5 -21.31 6.63 -22.88
C GLN A 5 -21.00 6.54 -21.39
N ALA A 6 -20.79 5.31 -20.90
CA ALA A 6 -20.36 5.08 -19.54
C ALA A 6 -19.15 5.98 -19.22
N ASN A 7 -19.28 6.79 -18.17
CA ASN A 7 -18.19 7.61 -17.68
C ASN A 7 -17.14 6.69 -17.05
N TRP A 8 -16.15 6.28 -17.85
CA TRP A 8 -15.11 5.32 -17.45
C TRP A 8 -14.14 5.88 -16.39
N ASP A 9 -14.23 7.17 -16.06
CA ASP A 9 -13.41 7.78 -15.01
C ASP A 9 -13.90 7.43 -13.59
N ASP A 10 -15.18 7.09 -13.40
CA ASP A 10 -15.70 6.62 -12.10
C ASP A 10 -15.12 5.26 -11.67
N LEU A 11 -14.66 4.42 -12.62
CA LEU A 11 -13.98 3.17 -12.32
C LEU A 11 -12.55 3.36 -11.78
N LYS A 12 -12.00 4.57 -11.85
CA LYS A 12 -10.65 4.88 -11.34
C LYS A 12 -10.67 5.33 -9.89
N THR A 13 -11.80 5.79 -9.37
CA THR A 13 -11.91 6.23 -7.98
C THR A 13 -11.99 5.00 -7.08
N GLN A 14 -10.84 4.61 -6.57
CA GLN A 14 -10.72 3.49 -5.66
C GLN A 14 -11.41 3.84 -4.33
N THR A 15 -12.53 3.20 -4.02
CA THR A 15 -13.12 3.30 -2.68
C THR A 15 -12.19 2.66 -1.65
N PHE A 16 -12.32 3.06 -0.38
CA PHE A 16 -11.58 2.40 0.71
C PHE A 16 -11.75 0.89 0.67
N ALA A 17 -12.99 0.40 0.52
CA ALA A 17 -13.30 -1.03 0.45
C ALA A 17 -12.66 -1.72 -0.77
N SER A 18 -12.63 -1.06 -1.93
CA SER A 18 -11.96 -1.61 -3.13
C SER A 18 -10.45 -1.69 -2.94
N ALA A 19 -9.82 -0.67 -2.36
CA ALA A 19 -8.38 -0.66 -2.05
C ALA A 19 -8.02 -1.78 -1.08
N LEU A 20 -8.79 -1.88 0.00
CA LEU A 20 -8.62 -2.90 1.02
C LEU A 20 -8.78 -4.30 0.43
N GLY A 21 -9.84 -4.54 -0.34
CA GLY A 21 -10.10 -5.82 -0.99
C GLY A 21 -8.96 -6.25 -1.93
N GLN A 22 -8.41 -5.33 -2.71
CA GLN A 22 -7.29 -5.62 -3.62
C GLN A 22 -5.98 -5.90 -2.87
N ALA A 23 -5.67 -5.12 -1.83
CA ALA A 23 -4.50 -5.36 -0.99
C ALA A 23 -4.59 -6.70 -0.26
N VAL A 24 -5.73 -6.98 0.40
CA VAL A 24 -5.95 -8.24 1.12
C VAL A 24 -5.94 -9.43 0.17
N TRP A 25 -6.53 -9.31 -1.02
CA TRP A 25 -6.46 -10.38 -2.02
C TRP A 25 -5.01 -10.71 -2.38
N LEU A 26 -4.15 -9.70 -2.62
CA LEU A 26 -2.71 -9.91 -2.85
C LEU A 26 -2.04 -10.61 -1.65
N MET A 27 -2.44 -10.29 -0.42
CA MET A 27 -1.93 -10.96 0.79
C MET A 27 -2.31 -12.44 0.83
N THR A 28 -3.54 -12.81 0.42
CA THR A 28 -3.98 -14.22 0.43
C THR A 28 -3.17 -15.11 -0.52
N VAL A 29 -2.70 -14.56 -1.65
CA VAL A 29 -1.89 -15.29 -2.64
C VAL A 29 -0.39 -15.20 -2.34
N SER A 30 0.05 -14.28 -1.48
CA SER A 30 1.46 -14.12 -1.10
C SER A 30 1.85 -15.11 0.01
N LYS A 31 2.86 -15.96 -0.26
CA LYS A 31 3.38 -16.92 0.74
C LYS A 31 3.86 -16.25 2.03
N GLU A 32 4.45 -15.06 1.94
CA GLU A 32 4.93 -14.25 3.09
C GLU A 32 3.79 -13.72 3.97
N HIS A 33 2.61 -13.45 3.39
CA HIS A 33 1.55 -12.68 4.05
C HIS A 33 0.32 -13.51 4.41
N ARG A 34 0.03 -14.60 3.69
CA ARG A 34 -1.24 -15.36 3.79
C ARG A 34 -1.54 -15.96 5.18
N ASN A 35 -0.52 -16.09 6.03
CA ASN A 35 -0.64 -16.66 7.38
C ASN A 35 -0.53 -15.58 8.48
N GLN A 36 -0.45 -14.30 8.12
CA GLN A 36 -0.43 -13.23 9.09
C GLN A 36 -1.80 -13.08 9.77
N LYS A 37 -1.80 -12.58 11.00
CA LYS A 37 -3.03 -12.29 11.74
C LYS A 37 -3.79 -11.16 11.03
N ILE A 38 -5.12 -11.22 11.06
CA ILE A 38 -5.98 -10.18 10.47
C ILE A 38 -5.64 -8.77 10.97
N GLN A 39 -5.15 -8.65 12.21
CA GLN A 39 -4.69 -7.39 12.82
C GLN A 39 -3.65 -6.64 11.98
N ILE A 40 -2.82 -7.33 11.19
CA ILE A 40 -1.84 -6.66 10.30
C ILE A 40 -2.52 -5.71 9.31
N ILE A 41 -3.78 -6.01 8.94
CA ILE A 41 -4.57 -5.17 8.05
C ILE A 41 -4.84 -3.82 8.72
N GLU A 42 -5.17 -3.81 10.01
CA GLU A 42 -5.43 -2.58 10.78
C GLU A 42 -4.16 -1.79 11.04
N GLU A 43 -3.03 -2.46 11.23
CA GLU A 43 -1.74 -1.81 11.55
C GLU A 43 -1.04 -1.23 10.31
N VAL A 44 -1.24 -1.84 9.14
CA VAL A 44 -0.45 -1.54 7.94
C VAL A 44 -1.33 -1.08 6.77
N VAL A 45 -2.36 -1.85 6.43
CA VAL A 45 -3.11 -1.65 5.18
C VAL A 45 -4.13 -0.51 5.34
N THR A 46 -4.91 -0.55 6.41
CA THR A 46 -5.92 0.46 6.74
C THR A 46 -5.35 1.87 6.82
N PRO A 47 -4.30 2.16 7.63
CA PRO A 47 -3.73 3.50 7.70
C PRO A 47 -3.13 3.96 6.37
N ALA A 48 -2.51 3.06 5.59
CA ALA A 48 -1.99 3.40 4.27
C ALA A 48 -3.11 3.88 3.32
N ILE A 49 -4.26 3.22 3.34
CA ILE A 49 -5.40 3.61 2.50
C ILE A 49 -6.04 4.89 3.03
N LEU A 50 -6.27 5.01 4.34
CA LEU A 50 -6.87 6.21 4.95
C LEU A 50 -6.05 7.47 4.67
N PHE A 51 -4.72 7.37 4.72
CA PHE A 51 -3.82 8.48 4.45
C PHE A 51 -3.45 8.63 2.97
N GLN A 52 -3.98 7.79 2.09
CA GLN A 52 -3.61 7.73 0.66
C GLN A 52 -2.10 7.55 0.44
N GLN A 53 -1.42 6.88 1.37
CA GLN A 53 0.01 6.55 1.30
C GLN A 53 0.21 5.10 0.89
N PHE A 54 -0.41 4.75 -0.23
CA PHE A 54 -0.28 3.45 -0.85
C PHE A 54 -0.30 3.54 -2.37
N LYS A 55 0.17 2.48 -3.01
CA LYS A 55 0.11 2.31 -4.46
C LYS A 55 -0.22 0.87 -4.81
N LEU A 56 -1.21 0.72 -5.67
CA LEU A 56 -1.50 -0.55 -6.34
C LEU A 56 -0.83 -0.53 -7.72
N TYR A 57 -0.11 -1.60 -8.01
CA TYR A 57 0.52 -1.84 -9.29
C TYR A 57 -0.32 -2.84 -10.06
N PHE A 58 -0.48 -2.61 -11.36
CA PHE A 58 -1.35 -3.42 -12.20
C PHE A 58 -0.61 -3.96 -13.41
N LYS A 59 -0.96 -5.18 -13.79
CA LYS A 59 -0.71 -5.71 -15.13
C LYS A 59 -2.07 -5.91 -15.79
N ARG A 60 -2.36 -5.14 -16.83
CA ARG A 60 -3.72 -5.01 -17.40
C ARG A 60 -4.70 -4.55 -16.30
N LYS A 61 -5.71 -5.37 -15.97
CA LYS A 61 -6.72 -5.07 -14.94
C LYS A 61 -6.50 -5.84 -13.63
N GLN A 62 -5.41 -6.60 -13.51
CA GLN A 62 -5.13 -7.41 -12.33
C GLN A 62 -4.10 -6.69 -11.44
N PRO A 63 -4.39 -6.49 -10.14
CA PRO A 63 -3.39 -5.99 -9.22
C PRO A 63 -2.27 -7.03 -9.08
N ILE A 64 -1.02 -6.57 -9.13
CA ILE A 64 0.18 -7.42 -9.04
C ILE A 64 1.04 -7.11 -7.83
N ALA A 65 0.91 -5.90 -7.27
CA ALA A 65 1.56 -5.51 -6.04
C ALA A 65 0.79 -4.41 -5.31
N PHE A 66 0.90 -4.42 -3.99
CA PHE A 66 0.51 -3.33 -3.10
C PHE A 66 1.77 -2.85 -2.40
N LEU A 67 1.99 -1.54 -2.37
CA LEU A 67 3.07 -0.93 -1.61
C LEU A 67 2.49 0.17 -0.74
N SER A 68 2.85 0.22 0.53
CA SER A 68 2.51 1.29 1.46
C SER A 68 3.77 2.01 1.94
N TRP A 69 3.63 3.30 2.24
CA TRP A 69 4.70 4.12 2.80
C TRP A 69 4.19 5.04 3.91
N ALA A 70 5.12 5.54 4.72
CA ALA A 70 4.88 6.61 5.67
C ALA A 70 5.81 7.79 5.40
N ALA A 71 5.32 9.00 5.63
CA ALA A 71 6.11 10.23 5.63
C ALA A 71 6.35 10.61 7.09
N VAL A 72 7.53 10.26 7.61
CA VAL A 72 7.83 10.25 9.04
C VAL A 72 8.83 11.33 9.45
N SER A 73 8.85 11.67 10.74
CA SER A 73 9.89 12.51 11.35
C SER A 73 11.25 11.79 11.36
N ASP A 74 12.33 12.52 11.67
CA ASP A 74 13.66 11.93 11.82
C ASP A 74 13.71 10.92 12.97
N GLU A 75 13.05 11.22 14.09
CA GLU A 75 12.96 10.33 15.26
C GLU A 75 12.30 8.99 14.91
N VAL A 76 11.14 9.05 14.24
CA VAL A 76 10.40 7.84 13.84
C VAL A 76 11.19 7.04 12.82
N LYS A 77 11.90 7.70 11.88
CA LYS A 77 12.76 7.01 10.92
C LYS A 77 13.88 6.24 11.62
N VAL A 78 14.60 6.89 12.55
CA VAL A 78 15.69 6.24 13.30
C VAL A 78 15.17 5.05 14.10
N ARG A 79 14.02 5.21 14.78
CA ARG A 79 13.34 4.13 15.50
C ARG A 79 13.01 2.96 14.57
N PHE A 80 12.40 3.24 13.42
CA PHE A 80 12.03 2.24 12.42
C PHE A 80 13.24 1.47 11.87
N GLU A 81 14.34 2.18 11.56
CA GLU A 81 15.59 1.59 11.06
C GLU A 81 16.32 0.75 12.12
N SER A 82 16.11 1.05 13.41
CA SER A 82 16.64 0.26 14.53
C SER A 82 15.90 -1.06 14.78
N GLY A 83 14.76 -1.28 14.12
CA GLY A 83 13.98 -2.52 14.16
C GLY A 83 12.64 -2.41 14.87
N ASP A 84 12.36 -1.32 15.59
CA ASP A 84 11.01 -1.02 16.09
C ASP A 84 10.14 -0.44 14.97
N ARG A 85 9.46 -1.36 14.27
CA ARG A 85 8.63 -1.06 13.10
C ARG A 85 7.18 -0.67 13.43
N GLN A 86 6.84 -0.49 14.71
CA GLN A 86 5.49 -0.05 15.06
C GLN A 86 5.30 1.44 14.78
N LEU A 87 4.17 1.76 14.15
CA LEU A 87 3.76 3.13 13.87
C LEU A 87 2.38 3.38 14.47
N SER A 88 2.28 4.44 15.27
CA SER A 88 0.99 5.03 15.65
C SER A 88 0.36 5.75 14.44
N ALA A 89 -0.93 6.07 14.50
CA ALA A 89 -1.60 6.82 13.43
C ALA A 89 -0.95 8.19 13.17
N GLN A 90 -0.39 8.84 14.19
CA GLN A 90 0.31 10.12 14.07
C GLN A 90 1.65 9.97 13.34
N ASP A 91 2.33 8.84 13.53
CA ASP A 91 3.65 8.61 12.93
C ASP A 91 3.60 8.64 11.40
N TRP A 92 2.52 8.13 10.78
CA TRP A 92 2.37 7.99 9.33
C TRP A 92 2.58 9.28 8.52
N ARG A 93 2.32 10.44 9.13
CA ARG A 93 2.42 11.79 8.53
C ARG A 93 3.21 12.75 9.41
N SER A 94 4.13 12.23 10.21
CA SER A 94 4.90 13.00 11.20
C SER A 94 6.06 13.80 10.60
N GLY A 95 6.39 13.64 9.31
CA GLY A 95 7.48 14.40 8.70
C GLY A 95 7.64 14.15 7.20
N LYS A 96 8.88 14.33 6.72
CA LYS A 96 9.22 14.32 5.29
C LYS A 96 9.98 13.06 4.84
N ASN A 97 10.43 12.22 5.78
CA ASN A 97 11.19 11.04 5.44
C ASN A 97 10.25 9.95 4.91
N ILE A 98 10.44 9.51 3.68
CA ILE A 98 9.67 8.40 3.14
C ILE A 98 10.29 7.08 3.58
N ILE A 99 9.52 6.27 4.29
CA ILE A 99 9.86 4.88 4.60
C ILE A 99 8.82 3.93 3.99
N VAL A 100 9.28 2.84 3.37
CA VAL A 100 8.38 1.79 2.88
C VAL A 100 7.96 0.94 4.06
N ILE A 101 6.65 0.83 4.29
CA ILE A 101 6.09 0.06 5.41
C ILE A 101 5.89 -1.39 5.01
N GLU A 102 5.23 -1.62 3.87
CA GLU A 102 5.01 -2.95 3.35
C GLU A 102 5.01 -2.96 1.82
N CYS A 103 5.45 -4.07 1.25
CA CYS A 103 5.26 -4.37 -0.16
C CYS A 103 4.81 -5.82 -0.33
N VAL A 104 3.53 -6.00 -0.65
CA VAL A 104 2.91 -7.28 -0.98
C VAL A 104 3.02 -7.48 -2.48
N SER A 105 3.97 -8.29 -2.95
CA SER A 105 4.20 -8.56 -4.38
C SER A 105 4.29 -10.06 -4.68
N PRO A 106 3.16 -10.77 -4.77
CA PRO A 106 3.13 -12.21 -4.99
C PRO A 106 3.49 -12.66 -6.41
N PHE A 107 3.46 -11.75 -7.39
CA PHE A 107 3.65 -12.07 -8.82
C PHE A 107 4.85 -11.37 -9.45
N THR A 108 5.60 -10.57 -8.70
CA THR A 108 6.71 -9.76 -9.19
C THR A 108 7.74 -9.63 -8.07
N GLU A 109 9.01 -9.44 -8.43
CA GLU A 109 10.06 -9.24 -7.43
C GLU A 109 9.77 -8.01 -6.57
N LYS A 110 9.74 -8.19 -5.24
CA LYS A 110 9.49 -7.12 -4.25
C LYS A 110 10.45 -5.94 -4.45
N SER A 111 11.73 -6.23 -4.69
CA SER A 111 12.76 -5.22 -4.94
C SER A 111 12.50 -4.39 -6.20
N ALA A 112 11.95 -5.00 -7.27
CA ALA A 112 11.60 -4.27 -8.48
C ALA A 112 10.47 -3.26 -8.24
N ILE A 113 9.44 -3.64 -7.48
CA ILE A 113 8.33 -2.74 -7.11
C ILE A 113 8.82 -1.59 -6.23
N VAL A 114 9.62 -1.90 -5.21
CA VAL A 114 10.19 -0.89 -4.30
C VAL A 114 11.10 0.08 -5.04
N ASN A 115 12.01 -0.40 -5.88
CA ASN A 115 12.89 0.46 -6.68
C ASN A 115 12.09 1.33 -7.65
N GLN A 116 11.05 0.77 -8.29
CA GLN A 116 10.16 1.54 -9.16
C GLN A 116 9.42 2.64 -8.39
N PHE A 117 8.98 2.38 -7.16
CA PHE A 117 8.38 3.40 -6.29
C PHE A 117 9.37 4.52 -5.98
N LEU A 118 10.54 4.17 -5.44
CA LEU A 118 11.56 5.13 -5.00
C LEU A 118 12.09 6.00 -6.14
N SER A 119 12.18 5.47 -7.37
CA SER A 119 12.61 6.23 -8.55
C SER A 119 11.66 7.36 -8.98
N ARG A 120 10.47 7.45 -8.38
CA ARG A 120 9.41 8.42 -8.74
C ARG A 120 9.07 9.39 -7.60
N LEU A 121 9.81 9.33 -6.49
CA LEU A 121 9.75 10.31 -5.41
C LEU A 121 10.61 11.53 -5.76
#